data_AF-A0A0S7XFS3-F1
#
_entry.id   AF-A0A0S7XFS3-F1
#
_cell.length_a   1.000
_cell.length_b   1.000
_cell.length_c   1.000
_cell.angle_alpha   90.00
_cell.angle_beta   90.00
_cell.angle_gamma   90.00
#
_symmetry.space_group_name_H-M   'P 1'
#
loop_
_entity.id
_entity.type
_entity.pdbx_description
1 polymer ?
#
loop_
_entity_poly.entity_id
_entity_poly.type
_entity_poly.pdbx_seq_one_letter_code
_entity_poly.pdbx_strand_id
1 'polypeptide(L)'
;SGLRIVRSKDELTVLFLLDNSASVAEDAKEETLALVNETCQQTSAKDKAGLIVFGAEAAVETPPQYKLRTTAIESDINREFTNIEMAIRLALATFTEDTQKRMVLFSDGNENLGTAFEAAKLAGRAGGGKRR
;
A
#
# COMPACT_ATOMS: atom_id res chain seq x y z
N SER A 1 23.08 -25.65 -23.34
CA SER A 1 22.65 -24.25 -23.26
C SER A 1 21.13 -24.21 -23.20
N GLY A 2 20.55 -23.91 -22.03
CA GLY A 2 19.10 -23.85 -21.86
C GLY A 2 18.62 -22.42 -21.98
N LEU A 3 17.74 -22.13 -22.94
CA LEU A 3 17.03 -20.86 -23.02
C LEU A 3 16.07 -20.76 -21.84
N ARG A 4 16.39 -19.94 -20.83
CA ARG A 4 15.46 -19.61 -19.74
C ARG A 4 14.69 -18.36 -20.16
N ILE A 5 13.45 -18.53 -20.60
CA ILE A 5 12.53 -17.41 -20.81
C ILE A 5 12.12 -16.90 -19.42
N VAL A 6 12.76 -15.83 -18.96
CA VAL A 6 12.28 -15.08 -17.80
C VAL A 6 11.09 -14.26 -18.29
N ARG A 7 9.87 -14.71 -18.01
CA ARG A 7 8.69 -13.83 -18.16
C ARG A 7 8.93 -12.62 -17.26
N SER A 8 9.02 -11.43 -17.83
CA SER A 8 8.93 -10.20 -17.05
C SER A 8 7.58 -10.20 -16.33
N LYS A 9 7.58 -9.84 -15.05
CA LYS A 9 6.33 -9.62 -14.31
C LYS A 9 5.72 -8.32 -14.84
N ASP A 10 4.96 -8.42 -15.92
CA ASP A 10 4.36 -7.28 -16.60
C ASP A 10 3.15 -6.69 -15.84
N GLU A 11 2.72 -7.35 -14.78
CA GLU A 11 1.63 -6.93 -13.88
C GLU A 11 2.20 -6.24 -12.64
N LEU A 12 1.60 -5.11 -12.27
CA LEU A 12 1.92 -4.35 -11.07
C LEU A 12 0.80 -4.52 -10.03
N THR A 13 1.18 -4.71 -8.76
CA THR A 13 0.27 -4.52 -7.62
C THR A 13 0.68 -3.25 -6.88
N VAL A 14 -0.27 -2.32 -6.72
CA VAL A 14 -0.13 -1.10 -5.92
C VAL A 14 -0.93 -1.24 -4.63
N LEU A 15 -0.30 -1.06 -3.48
CA LEU A 15 -0.99 -0.95 -2.20
C LEU A 15 -0.95 0.51 -1.74
N PHE A 16 -2.12 1.10 -1.55
CA PHE A 16 -2.26 2.40 -0.93
C PHE A 16 -2.34 2.22 0.59
N LEU A 17 -1.51 2.94 1.33
CA LEU A 17 -1.48 2.98 2.79
C LEU A 17 -2.04 4.33 3.21
N LEU A 18 -3.22 4.36 3.83
CA LEU A 18 -3.91 5.57 4.23
C LEU A 18 -3.90 5.70 5.76
N ASP A 19 -3.37 6.81 6.25
CA ASP A 19 -3.41 7.18 7.67
C ASP A 19 -4.83 7.60 8.07
N ASN A 20 -5.48 6.78 8.90
CA ASN A 20 -6.81 7.02 9.44
C ASN A 20 -6.76 7.39 10.94
N SER A 21 -5.62 7.87 11.44
CA SER A 21 -5.49 8.38 12.80
C SER A 21 -6.38 9.60 13.06
N ALA A 22 -6.48 10.00 14.32
CA ALA A 22 -7.30 11.13 14.77
C ALA A 22 -6.67 12.49 14.41
N SER A 23 -5.38 12.57 14.07
CA SER A 23 -4.75 13.81 13.62
C SER A 23 -5.08 14.15 12.16
N VAL A 24 -5.41 13.15 11.36
CA VAL A 24 -5.81 13.33 9.96
C VAL A 24 -7.28 13.74 9.90
N ALA A 25 -7.55 14.91 9.33
CA ALA A 25 -8.89 15.44 9.15
C ALA A 25 -9.72 14.58 8.16
N GLU A 26 -11.04 14.50 8.38
CA GLU A 26 -11.92 13.63 7.59
C GLU A 26 -12.01 14.07 6.11
N ASP A 27 -11.99 15.37 5.84
CA ASP A 27 -11.94 15.92 4.48
C ASP A 27 -10.69 15.49 3.71
N ALA A 28 -9.52 15.52 4.35
CA ALA A 28 -8.27 15.02 3.78
C ALA A 28 -8.33 13.52 3.45
N LYS A 29 -9.09 12.72 4.23
CA LYS A 29 -9.30 11.30 3.93
C LYS A 29 -10.20 11.11 2.73
N GLU A 30 -11.30 11.83 2.64
CA GLU A 30 -12.21 11.80 1.50
C GLU A 30 -11.49 12.20 0.20
N GLU A 31 -10.67 13.26 0.24
CA GLU A 31 -9.81 13.67 -0.88
C GLU A 31 -8.82 12.58 -1.28
N THR A 32 -8.21 11.91 -0.29
CA THR A 32 -7.29 10.80 -0.54
C THR A 32 -8.00 9.62 -1.19
N LEU A 33 -9.20 9.24 -0.74
CA LEU A 33 -9.99 8.18 -1.38
C LEU A 33 -10.37 8.55 -2.82
N ALA A 34 -10.70 9.81 -3.09
CA ALA A 34 -10.95 10.29 -4.44
C ALA A 34 -9.71 10.14 -5.34
N LEU A 35 -8.53 10.53 -4.84
CA LEU A 35 -7.26 10.37 -5.55
C LEU A 35 -6.90 8.90 -5.81
N VAL A 36 -7.14 8.01 -4.83
CA VAL A 36 -6.94 6.56 -4.98
C VAL A 36 -7.84 6.04 -6.11
N ASN A 37 -9.12 6.40 -6.12
CA ASN A 37 -10.06 6.00 -7.16
C ASN A 37 -9.68 6.52 -8.54
N GLU A 38 -9.26 7.79 -8.65
CA GLU A 38 -8.82 8.38 -9.92
C GLU A 38 -7.57 7.65 -10.44
N THR A 39 -6.59 7.40 -9.56
CA THR A 39 -5.38 6.66 -9.91
C THR A 39 -5.71 5.25 -10.42
N CYS A 40 -6.63 4.56 -9.75
CA CYS A 40 -7.06 3.21 -10.14
C CYS A 40 -7.76 3.19 -11.51
N GLN A 41 -8.47 4.27 -11.89
CA GLN A 41 -9.10 4.40 -13.21
C GLN A 41 -8.09 4.57 -14.36
N GLN A 42 -6.94 5.18 -14.07
CA GLN A 42 -5.87 5.42 -15.04
C GLN A 42 -4.88 4.24 -15.15
N THR A 43 -4.95 3.28 -14.23
CA THR A 43 -4.04 2.14 -14.17
C THR A 43 -4.43 1.06 -15.21
N SER A 44 -3.46 0.27 -15.69
CA SER A 44 -3.71 -0.79 -16.67
C SER A 44 -4.70 -1.84 -16.14
N ALA A 45 -5.51 -2.43 -17.03
CA ALA A 45 -6.49 -3.45 -16.68
C ALA A 45 -5.88 -4.76 -16.11
N LYS A 46 -4.56 -4.95 -16.27
CA LYS A 46 -3.79 -6.08 -15.74
C LYS A 46 -3.13 -5.79 -14.39
N ASP A 47 -3.22 -4.56 -13.90
CA ASP A 47 -2.62 -4.17 -12.63
C ASP A 47 -3.67 -4.26 -11.51
N LYS A 48 -3.21 -4.65 -10.32
CA LYS A 48 -4.04 -4.75 -9.12
C LYS A 48 -3.80 -3.54 -8.22
N ALA A 49 -4.84 -3.13 -7.53
CA ALA A 49 -4.77 -2.13 -6.48
C ALA A 49 -5.42 -2.67 -5.20
N GLY A 50 -4.85 -2.34 -4.05
CA GLY A 50 -5.40 -2.62 -2.73
C GLY A 50 -5.30 -1.38 -1.83
N LEU A 51 -6.13 -1.33 -0.81
CA LEU A 51 -6.14 -0.26 0.19
C LEU A 51 -5.93 -0.87 1.58
N ILE A 52 -4.99 -0.31 2.31
CA ILE A 52 -4.75 -0.57 3.73
C ILE A 52 -4.94 0.75 4.45
N VAL A 53 -5.68 0.72 5.54
CA VAL A 53 -5.81 1.85 6.45
C VAL A 53 -5.05 1.57 7.74
N PHE A 54 -4.51 2.60 8.37
CA PHE A 54 -3.74 2.42 9.59
C PHE A 54 -3.87 3.58 10.57
N GLY A 55 -3.69 3.24 11.84
CA GLY A 55 -3.64 4.10 13.01
C GLY A 55 -2.67 3.46 14.00
N ALA A 56 -3.12 3.08 15.19
CA ALA A 56 -2.31 2.29 16.13
C ALA A 56 -2.08 0.85 15.63
N GLU A 57 -3.09 0.29 14.96
CA GLU A 57 -3.00 -0.94 14.16
C GLU A 57 -3.27 -0.66 12.67
N ALA A 58 -3.10 -1.67 11.82
CA ALA A 58 -3.35 -1.58 10.38
C ALA A 58 -4.32 -2.68 9.93
N ALA A 59 -5.19 -2.36 8.98
CA ALA A 59 -6.19 -3.27 8.43
C ALA A 59 -6.23 -3.20 6.90
N VAL A 60 -6.51 -4.34 6.26
CA VAL A 60 -6.78 -4.38 4.82
C VAL A 60 -8.22 -3.94 4.60
N GLU A 61 -8.40 -2.68 4.20
CA GLU A 61 -9.71 -2.12 3.82
C GLU A 61 -10.20 -2.78 2.51
N THR A 62 -9.30 -3.00 1.56
CA THR A 62 -9.62 -3.66 0.31
C THR A 62 -8.44 -4.50 -0.16
N PRO A 63 -8.60 -5.82 -0.32
CA PRO A 63 -7.52 -6.67 -0.82
C PRO A 63 -7.18 -6.31 -2.28
N PRO A 64 -5.97 -6.67 -2.77
CA PRO A 64 -5.56 -6.40 -4.15
C PRO A 64 -6.54 -6.95 -5.17
N GLN A 65 -7.14 -6.07 -5.96
CA GLN A 65 -8.09 -6.42 -7.02
C GLN A 65 -7.93 -5.53 -8.25
N TYR A 66 -8.47 -5.98 -9.37
CA TYR A 66 -8.55 -5.17 -10.59
C TYR A 66 -9.64 -4.11 -10.43
N LYS A 67 -9.41 -2.89 -10.93
CA LYS A 67 -10.39 -1.80 -10.92
C LYS A 67 -10.96 -1.51 -9.52
N LEU A 68 -10.06 -1.41 -8.53
CA LEU A 68 -10.43 -1.02 -7.17
C LEU A 68 -11.26 0.27 -7.19
N ARG A 69 -12.32 0.28 -6.39
CA ARG A 69 -13.14 1.45 -6.09
C ARG A 69 -13.55 1.40 -4.64
N THR A 70 -13.30 2.48 -3.90
CA THR A 70 -13.67 2.61 -2.49
C THR A 70 -14.36 3.95 -2.27
N THR A 71 -15.41 3.99 -1.46
CA THR A 71 -16.18 5.23 -1.21
C THR A 71 -16.11 5.70 0.24
N ALA A 72 -15.75 4.81 1.15
CA ALA A 72 -15.64 5.07 2.57
C ALA A 72 -14.64 4.08 3.18
N ILE A 73 -14.17 4.38 4.39
CA ILE A 73 -13.38 3.47 5.21
C ILE A 73 -14.33 2.78 6.17
N GLU A 74 -14.43 1.46 6.08
CA GLU A 74 -15.28 0.63 6.94
C GLU A 74 -14.47 -0.08 8.04
N SER A 75 -13.15 -0.14 7.91
CA SER A 75 -12.29 -0.76 8.92
C SER A 75 -12.37 -0.04 10.27
N ASP A 76 -12.70 -0.81 11.29
CA ASP A 76 -12.62 -0.38 12.69
C ASP A 76 -11.19 -0.60 13.21
N ILE A 77 -10.46 0.49 13.39
CA ILE A 77 -9.09 0.50 13.92
C ILE A 77 -8.99 1.56 15.01
N ASN A 78 -8.08 1.38 15.94
CA ASN A 78 -7.69 2.38 16.91
C ASN A 78 -6.97 3.54 16.20
N ARG A 79 -7.56 4.73 16.31
CA ARG A 79 -7.14 5.97 15.63
C ARG A 79 -6.27 6.88 16.51
N GLU A 80 -5.98 6.51 17.75
CA GLU A 80 -5.27 7.39 18.71
C GLU A 80 -3.79 7.62 18.36
N PHE A 81 -3.20 6.74 17.55
CA PHE A 81 -1.80 6.80 17.16
C PHE A 81 -1.63 6.61 15.65
N THR A 82 -0.45 6.98 15.16
CA THR A 82 0.00 6.72 13.79
C THR A 82 1.14 5.71 13.86
N ASN A 83 1.00 4.56 13.19
CA ASN A 83 2.00 3.49 13.15
C ASN A 83 2.26 3.03 11.72
N ILE A 84 3.11 3.76 11.00
CA ILE A 84 3.51 3.47 9.62
C ILE A 84 4.24 2.13 9.53
N GLU A 85 4.98 1.72 10.57
CA GLU A 85 5.68 0.43 10.57
C GLU A 85 4.70 -0.73 10.41
N MET A 86 3.58 -0.70 11.15
CA MET A 86 2.54 -1.73 11.05
C MET A 86 1.87 -1.73 9.67
N ALA A 87 1.61 -0.56 9.09
CA ALA A 87 1.08 -0.44 7.73
C ALA A 87 2.00 -1.08 6.68
N ILE A 88 3.30 -0.78 6.76
CA ILE A 88 4.32 -1.33 5.85
C ILE A 88 4.44 -2.85 6.02
N ARG A 89 4.45 -3.35 7.27
CA ARG A 89 4.48 -4.80 7.55
C ARG A 89 3.26 -5.52 6.96
N LEU A 90 2.07 -4.96 7.13
CA LEU A 90 0.85 -5.53 6.57
C LEU A 90 0.86 -5.50 5.03
N ALA A 91 1.31 -4.40 4.43
CA ALA A 91 1.45 -4.31 2.97
C ALA A 91 2.41 -5.35 2.41
N LEU A 92 3.57 -5.55 3.05
CA LEU A 92 4.52 -6.60 2.69
C LEU A 92 3.91 -8.00 2.71
N ALA A 93 3.08 -8.28 3.72
CA ALA A 93 2.36 -9.56 3.85
C ALA A 93 1.19 -9.69 2.85
N THR A 94 0.65 -8.57 2.38
CA THR A 94 -0.51 -8.53 1.47
C THR A 94 -0.10 -8.69 0.00
N PHE A 95 1.12 -8.29 -0.37
CA PHE A 95 1.59 -8.46 -1.75
C PHE A 95 1.67 -9.93 -2.16
N THR A 96 1.16 -10.23 -3.36
CA THR A 96 1.39 -11.51 -4.02
C THR A 96 2.79 -11.58 -4.64
N GLU A 97 3.33 -12.79 -4.82
CA GLU A 97 4.68 -12.96 -5.38
C GLU A 97 4.75 -12.83 -6.90
N ASP A 98 3.64 -12.85 -7.61
CA ASP A 98 3.54 -12.90 -9.08
C ASP A 98 3.66 -11.54 -9.77
N THR A 99 3.48 -10.43 -9.06
CA THR A 99 3.52 -9.07 -9.63
C THR A 99 4.75 -8.27 -9.19
N GLN A 100 5.03 -7.18 -9.89
CA GLN A 100 5.82 -6.09 -9.32
C GLN A 100 5.05 -5.45 -8.15
N LYS A 101 5.77 -4.85 -7.19
CA LYS A 101 5.18 -4.35 -5.93
C LYS A 101 5.46 -2.86 -5.78
N ARG A 102 4.44 -2.05 -5.51
CA ARG A 102 4.54 -0.62 -5.20
C ARG A 102 3.65 -0.27 -4.03
N MET A 103 4.19 0.51 -3.08
CA MET A 103 3.41 1.09 -1.99
C MET A 103 3.32 2.59 -2.18
N VAL A 104 2.17 3.17 -1.88
CA VAL A 104 1.94 4.62 -1.85
C VAL A 104 1.41 4.96 -0.47
N LEU A 105 2.10 5.83 0.26
CA LEU A 105 1.76 6.20 1.63
C LEU A 105 1.14 7.60 1.66
N PHE A 106 -0.02 7.71 2.31
CA PHE A 106 -0.69 8.96 2.63
C PHE A 106 -0.72 9.12 4.15
N SER A 107 0.03 10.09 4.67
CA SER A 107 0.09 10.46 6.08
C SER A 107 0.46 11.94 6.19
N ASP A 108 0.03 12.60 7.26
CA ASP A 108 0.39 13.99 7.60
C ASP A 108 1.87 14.13 8.05
N GLY A 109 2.59 13.02 8.21
CA GLY A 109 4.03 12.98 8.39
C GLY A 109 4.50 13.27 9.82
N ASN A 110 3.62 13.17 10.82
CA ASN A 110 4.00 13.44 12.21
C ASN A 110 4.84 12.33 12.86
N GLU A 111 4.95 11.15 12.23
CA GLU A 111 5.94 10.14 12.58
C GLU A 111 7.32 10.48 11.98
N ASN A 112 8.37 10.40 12.80
CA ASN A 112 9.76 10.63 12.39
C ASN A 112 10.08 9.93 11.06
N LEU A 113 10.30 10.71 9.99
CA LEU A 113 10.63 10.26 8.63
C LEU A 113 11.70 9.15 8.57
N GLY A 114 12.62 9.12 9.55
CA GLY A 114 13.67 8.12 9.68
C GLY A 114 13.16 6.69 9.95
N THR A 115 12.09 6.53 10.73
CA THR A 115 11.50 5.21 11.04
C THR A 115 10.75 4.67 9.83
N ALA A 116 9.95 5.53 9.18
CA ALA A 116 9.24 5.18 7.95
C ALA A 116 10.20 4.81 6.80
N PHE A 117 11.32 5.52 6.67
CA PHE A 117 12.33 5.23 5.64
C PHE A 117 13.07 3.90 5.90
N GLU A 118 13.44 3.59 7.15
CA GLU A 118 14.06 2.29 7.46
C GLU A 118 13.07 1.12 7.28
N ALA A 119 11.79 1.30 7.59
CA ALA A 119 10.74 0.32 7.28
C ALA A 119 10.58 0.13 5.75
N ALA A 120 10.57 1.21 4.97
CA ALA A 120 10.52 1.16 3.51
C ALA A 120 11.78 0.50 2.90
N LYS A 121 12.96 0.71 3.50
CA LYS A 121 14.22 0.10 3.08
C LYS A 121 14.27 -1.40 3.39
N LEU A 122 13.74 -1.83 4.54
CA LEU A 122 13.52 -3.24 4.85
C LEU A 122 12.54 -3.88 3.87
N ALA A 123 11.46 -3.17 3.52
CA ALA A 123 10.50 -3.60 2.51
C ALA A 123 11.13 -3.78 1.10
N GLY A 124 11.97 -2.82 0.68
CA GLY A 124 12.71 -2.92 -0.57
C GLY A 124 13.66 -4.12 -0.65
N ARG A 125 14.17 -4.60 0.49
CA ARG A 125 15.03 -5.79 0.57
C ARG A 125 14.23 -7.10 0.51
N ALA A 126 13.01 -7.13 1.06
CA ALA A 126 12.12 -8.29 1.02
C ALA A 126 11.50 -8.52 -0.37
N GLY A 127 11.33 -7.46 -1.18
CA GLY A 127 10.92 -7.56 -2.60
C GLY A 127 12.07 -7.81 -3.59
N GLY A 128 13.31 -7.66 -3.14
CA GLY A 128 14.52 -7.85 -3.93
C GLY A 128 15.00 -9.29 -3.90
N GLY A 129 14.35 -10.17 -4.68
CA GLY A 129 14.84 -11.51 -4.96
C GLY A 129 16.32 -11.47 -5.35
N LYS A 130 17.13 -12.16 -4.53
CA LYS A 130 18.58 -12.31 -4.61
C LYS A 130 19.02 -12.50 -6.07
N ARG A 131 19.71 -11.50 -6.64
CA ARG A 131 20.48 -11.69 -7.87
C ARG A 131 21.61 -12.66 -7.56
N ARG A 132 21.47 -13.90 -8.02
CA ARG A 132 22.55 -14.87 -8.23
C ARG A 132 22.38 -15.43 -9.63
#